data_AF-A0A444UXY8-F1
#
_entry.id   AF-A0A444UXY8-F1
#
_cell.length_a   1.000
_cell.length_b   1.000
_cell.length_c   1.000
_cell.angle_alpha   90.00
_cell.angle_beta   90.00
_cell.angle_gamma   90.00
#
_symmetry.space_group_name_H-M   'P 1'
#
loop_
_entity.id
_entity.type
_entity.pdbx_description
1 polymer ?
#
loop_
_entity_poly.entity_id
_entity_poly.type
_entity_poly.pdbx_seq_one_letter_code
_entity_poly.pdbx_strand_id
1 'polypeptide(L)'
;MALFSGVGSSLNVTDLFLRLDNSTEDQDADHHPNYYAMLYSVLIFAIIFGNVLVCLAVLREKSLQTTTNYLVVSLAVADLLVASLVMPWVVYLEVVGGAWMFSRMYCDVFVTLDVMMCTASILNLCAISIDRYTAVVMPVLYNTTHSSKKRVTLMITAVWVLAFVVSCPLLFGFNTTDKVVSYEQLKKMLESHNIQLFDVRSLEEFQAGRIPSSTNIPLGELDQALKMESETFKKLFKVEKPEKQDSNIVFHCQSGRRSATALETAVNLGYTKYVSVPLL
;
A
#
# COMPACT_ATOMS: atom_id res chain seq x y z
N MET A 1 23.92 -68.09 -18.08
CA MET A 1 22.82 -68.67 -18.87
C MET A 1 21.89 -67.51 -19.22
N ALA A 2 22.32 -66.58 -20.08
CA ALA A 2 22.01 -66.54 -21.51
C ALA A 2 20.57 -66.97 -21.80
N LEU A 3 19.72 -66.03 -22.27
CA LEU A 3 18.76 -66.14 -23.38
C LEU A 3 17.98 -64.80 -23.51
N PHE A 4 18.34 -63.97 -24.50
CA PHE A 4 17.53 -63.59 -25.69
C PHE A 4 16.59 -62.39 -25.45
N SER A 5 16.40 -61.38 -26.30
CA SER A 5 17.11 -60.78 -27.44
C SER A 5 16.14 -59.74 -28.03
N GLY A 6 16.65 -58.60 -28.48
CA GLY A 6 16.05 -57.89 -29.61
C GLY A 6 15.50 -56.49 -29.35
N VAL A 7 16.09 -55.56 -30.11
CA VAL A 7 15.61 -54.23 -30.52
C VAL A 7 15.86 -53.10 -29.52
N GLY A 8 16.93 -52.37 -29.81
CA GLY A 8 17.20 -51.06 -29.24
C GLY A 8 16.16 -50.03 -29.68
N SER A 9 15.72 -49.25 -28.71
CA SER A 9 15.54 -47.82 -28.88
C SER A 9 16.16 -47.18 -27.66
N SER A 10 17.06 -46.24 -27.90
CA SER A 10 17.70 -45.41 -26.88
C SER A 10 16.62 -44.81 -25.98
N LEU A 11 16.55 -45.24 -24.73
CA LEU A 11 16.02 -44.40 -23.65
C LEU A 11 16.99 -43.22 -23.57
N ASN A 12 16.65 -42.18 -24.31
CA ASN A 12 17.41 -40.95 -24.36
C ASN A 12 17.51 -40.41 -22.93
N VAL A 13 18.72 -39.98 -22.53
CA VAL A 13 18.94 -39.32 -21.23
C VAL A 13 17.98 -38.12 -21.07
N THR A 14 17.57 -37.51 -22.18
CA THR A 14 16.51 -36.49 -22.27
C THR A 14 15.13 -36.98 -21.86
N ASP A 15 14.75 -38.24 -22.09
CA ASP A 15 13.45 -38.80 -21.67
C ASP A 15 13.41 -39.09 -20.16
N LEU A 16 14.57 -39.45 -19.58
CA LEU A 16 14.71 -39.56 -18.13
C LEU A 16 14.73 -38.18 -17.47
N PHE A 17 15.35 -37.18 -18.11
CA PHE A 17 15.31 -35.78 -17.68
C PHE A 17 13.89 -35.20 -17.78
N LEU A 18 13.15 -35.48 -18.85
CA LEU A 18 11.76 -35.04 -19.04
C LEU A 18 10.80 -35.72 -18.06
N ARG A 19 11.03 -36.97 -17.65
CA ARG A 19 10.26 -37.60 -16.57
C ARG A 19 10.61 -37.06 -15.18
N LEU A 20 11.86 -36.66 -14.95
CA LEU A 20 12.23 -35.97 -13.71
C LEU A 20 11.62 -34.57 -13.65
N ASP A 21 11.61 -33.83 -14.77
CA ASP A 21 10.95 -32.52 -14.90
C ASP A 21 9.43 -32.62 -14.71
N ASN A 22 8.80 -33.60 -15.36
CA ASN A 22 7.35 -33.80 -15.30
C ASN A 22 6.88 -34.45 -13.98
N SER A 23 7.79 -34.92 -13.13
CA SER A 23 7.44 -35.36 -11.76
C SER A 23 7.59 -34.23 -10.73
N THR A 24 8.21 -33.12 -11.11
CA THR A 24 8.33 -31.90 -10.29
C THR A 24 7.26 -30.85 -10.58
N GLU A 25 6.49 -30.97 -11.66
CA GLU A 25 5.48 -29.95 -12.04
C GLU A 25 4.03 -30.27 -11.63
N ASP A 26 3.75 -31.34 -10.88
CA ASP A 26 2.39 -31.64 -10.40
C ASP A 26 2.36 -32.10 -8.94
N GLN A 27 2.63 -31.15 -8.03
CA GLN A 27 2.02 -30.97 -6.69
C GLN A 27 2.96 -30.13 -5.80
N ASP A 28 3.07 -28.84 -6.11
CA ASP A 28 3.23 -27.81 -5.10
C ASP A 28 2.60 -26.54 -5.67
N ALA A 29 1.27 -26.42 -5.49
CA ALA A 29 0.63 -25.12 -5.58
C ALA A 29 1.31 -24.26 -4.53
N ASP A 30 2.23 -23.39 -4.97
CA ASP A 30 3.17 -22.57 -4.21
C ASP A 30 2.53 -22.03 -2.91
N HIS A 31 2.58 -22.84 -1.85
CA HIS A 31 2.10 -22.46 -0.53
C HIS A 31 3.26 -21.72 0.11
N HIS A 32 3.59 -20.53 -0.40
CA HIS A 32 4.48 -19.62 0.30
C HIS A 32 3.91 -19.44 1.72
N PRO A 33 4.57 -19.94 2.77
CA PRO A 33 4.08 -19.73 4.11
C PRO A 33 4.17 -18.24 4.37
N ASN A 34 3.01 -17.57 4.45
CA ASN A 34 2.90 -16.15 4.76
C ASN A 34 3.24 -15.93 6.24
N TYR A 35 4.52 -16.10 6.58
CA TYR A 35 5.06 -15.92 7.93
C TYR A 35 4.67 -14.55 8.50
N TYR A 36 4.69 -13.51 7.66
CA TYR A 36 4.24 -12.18 8.03
C TYR A 36 2.76 -12.13 8.40
N ALA A 37 1.88 -12.81 7.65
CA ALA A 37 0.45 -12.88 7.99
C ALA A 37 0.20 -13.59 9.32
N MET A 38 0.94 -14.68 9.60
CA MET A 38 0.88 -15.36 10.90
C MET A 38 1.40 -14.47 12.03
N LEU A 39 2.53 -13.79 11.82
CA LEU A 39 3.12 -12.86 12.78
C LEU A 39 2.17 -11.70 13.10
N TYR A 40 1.59 -11.07 12.08
CA TYR A 40 0.61 -9.99 12.25
C TYR A 40 -0.64 -10.48 12.98
N SER A 41 -1.12 -11.69 12.70
CA SER A 41 -2.26 -12.27 13.42
C SER A 41 -1.97 -12.41 14.92
N VAL A 42 -0.81 -12.97 15.28
CA VAL A 42 -0.39 -13.07 16.70
C VAL A 42 -0.25 -11.69 17.33
N LEU A 43 0.32 -10.72 16.61
CA LEU A 43 0.47 -9.34 17.07
C LEU A 43 -0.89 -8.68 17.33
N ILE A 44 -1.88 -8.87 16.46
CA ILE A 44 -3.24 -8.35 16.65
C ILE A 44 -3.83 -8.86 17.97
N PHE A 45 -3.75 -10.18 18.23
CA PHE A 45 -4.25 -10.74 19.48
C PHE A 45 -3.53 -10.17 20.70
N ALA A 46 -2.21 -10.01 20.64
CA ALA A 46 -1.42 -9.42 21.72
C ALA A 46 -1.80 -7.95 21.98
N ILE A 47 -1.97 -7.14 20.93
CA ILE A 47 -2.36 -5.72 21.04
C ILE A 47 -3.76 -5.61 21.64
N ILE A 48 -4.72 -6.40 21.15
CA ILE A 48 -6.10 -6.38 21.67
C ILE A 48 -6.11 -6.78 23.15
N PHE A 49 -5.47 -7.90 23.47
CA PHE A 49 -5.43 -8.39 24.85
C PHE A 49 -4.79 -7.38 25.81
N GLY A 50 -3.61 -6.84 25.46
CA GLY A 50 -2.90 -5.88 26.28
C GLY A 50 -3.69 -4.58 26.50
N ASN A 51 -4.24 -4.00 25.44
CA ASN A 51 -4.95 -2.72 25.55
C ASN A 51 -6.33 -2.85 26.19
N VAL A 52 -7.02 -4.00 26.04
CA VAL A 52 -8.23 -4.29 26.81
C VAL A 52 -7.92 -4.36 28.30
N LEU A 53 -6.82 -5.01 28.70
CA LEU A 53 -6.40 -5.06 30.10
C LEU A 53 -6.09 -3.66 30.66
N VAL A 54 -5.41 -2.80 29.90
CA VAL A 54 -5.16 -1.40 30.28
C VAL A 54 -6.48 -0.66 30.53
N CYS A 55 -7.43 -0.74 29.59
CA CYS A 55 -8.75 -0.13 29.74
C CYS A 55 -9.49 -0.67 30.97
N LEU A 56 -9.52 -1.99 31.15
CA LEU A 56 -10.18 -2.64 32.28
C LEU A 56 -9.55 -2.25 33.62
N ALA A 57 -8.23 -2.19 33.72
CA ALA A 57 -7.51 -1.82 34.94
C ALA A 57 -7.91 -0.41 35.41
N VAL A 58 -7.89 0.57 34.51
CA VAL A 58 -8.23 1.97 34.84
C VAL A 58 -9.74 2.13 35.15
N LEU A 59 -10.61 1.43 34.43
CA LEU A 59 -12.06 1.51 34.64
C LEU A 59 -12.49 0.83 35.95
N ARG A 60 -11.83 -0.26 36.35
CA ARG A 60 -12.18 -1.02 37.57
C ARG A 60 -11.57 -0.43 38.83
N GLU A 61 -10.32 0.00 38.78
CA GLU A 61 -9.59 0.41 39.96
C GLU A 61 -9.68 1.93 40.16
N LYS A 62 -10.42 2.37 41.19
CA LYS A 62 -10.63 3.80 41.48
C LYS A 62 -9.33 4.53 41.79
N SER A 63 -8.35 3.86 42.41
CA SER A 63 -7.05 4.47 42.69
C SER A 63 -6.25 4.78 41.41
N LEU A 64 -6.54 4.11 40.30
CA LEU A 64 -5.94 4.34 38.99
C LEU A 64 -6.69 5.40 38.15
N GLN A 65 -7.79 5.98 38.61
CA GLN A 65 -8.58 6.96 37.83
C GLN A 65 -7.99 8.38 37.91
N THR A 66 -6.74 8.52 37.50
CA THR A 66 -6.00 9.78 37.41
C THR A 66 -6.09 10.39 36.00
N THR A 67 -5.80 11.69 35.86
CA THR A 67 -5.81 12.38 34.55
C THR A 67 -4.94 11.71 33.50
N THR A 68 -3.72 11.33 33.88
CA THR A 68 -2.78 10.65 33.00
C THR A 68 -3.32 9.31 32.55
N ASN A 69 -3.93 8.56 33.46
CA ASN A 69 -4.48 7.25 33.13
C ASN A 69 -5.68 7.34 32.19
N TYR A 70 -6.45 8.43 32.21
CA TYR A 70 -7.46 8.69 31.17
C TYR A 70 -6.83 8.97 29.79
N LEU A 71 -5.68 9.66 29.71
CA LEU A 71 -4.94 9.82 28.46
C LEU A 71 -4.33 8.49 27.97
N VAL A 72 -3.85 7.65 28.89
CA VAL A 72 -3.40 6.28 28.59
C VAL A 72 -4.55 5.42 28.06
N VAL A 73 -5.76 5.55 28.61
CA VAL A 73 -6.96 4.88 28.06
C VAL A 73 -7.28 5.38 26.65
N SER A 74 -7.17 6.70 26.39
CA SER A 74 -7.35 7.25 25.03
C SER A 74 -6.33 6.67 24.04
N LEU A 75 -5.07 6.52 24.44
CA LEU A 75 -4.04 5.85 23.65
C LEU A 75 -4.38 4.36 23.41
N ALA A 76 -4.77 3.63 24.46
CA ALA A 76 -5.17 2.23 24.35
C ALA A 76 -6.37 2.03 23.42
N VAL A 77 -7.32 2.97 23.40
CA VAL A 77 -8.45 2.96 22.45
C VAL A 77 -7.95 3.16 21.01
N ALA A 78 -6.98 4.05 20.76
CA ALA A 78 -6.39 4.20 19.43
C ALA A 78 -5.73 2.88 18.96
N ASP A 79 -4.95 2.24 19.83
CA ASP A 79 -4.29 0.96 19.51
C ASP A 79 -5.29 -0.18 19.28
N LEU A 80 -6.40 -0.23 20.04
CA LEU A 80 -7.49 -1.17 19.80
C LEU A 80 -8.16 -0.95 18.45
N LEU A 81 -8.35 0.31 18.04
CA LEU A 81 -8.92 0.64 16.74
C LEU A 81 -7.96 0.28 15.60
N VAL A 82 -6.65 0.46 15.75
CA VAL A 82 -5.65 -0.02 14.78
C VAL A 82 -5.73 -1.54 14.64
N ALA A 83 -5.69 -2.27 15.76
CA ALA A 83 -5.69 -3.73 15.74
C ALA A 83 -6.98 -4.34 15.17
N SER A 84 -8.13 -3.68 15.40
CA SER A 84 -9.44 -4.19 14.97
C SER A 84 -9.87 -3.71 13.58
N LEU A 85 -9.51 -2.49 13.18
CA LEU A 85 -10.01 -1.89 11.94
C LEU A 85 -8.96 -1.77 10.84
N VAL A 86 -7.66 -1.68 11.17
CA VAL A 86 -6.58 -1.45 10.19
C VAL A 86 -5.84 -2.75 9.92
N MET A 87 -5.34 -3.40 10.97
CA MET A 87 -4.51 -4.60 10.86
C MET A 87 -5.16 -5.77 10.11
N PRO A 88 -6.49 -6.01 10.16
CA PRO A 88 -7.10 -7.07 9.34
C PRO A 88 -6.97 -6.85 7.83
N TRP A 89 -7.02 -5.59 7.37
CA TRP A 89 -6.80 -5.25 5.96
C TRP A 89 -5.33 -5.39 5.56
N VAL A 90 -4.41 -5.10 6.48
CA VAL A 90 -2.97 -5.35 6.27
C VAL A 90 -2.72 -6.84 6.09
N VAL A 91 -3.27 -7.70 6.96
CA VAL A 91 -3.16 -9.17 6.82
C VAL A 91 -3.79 -9.64 5.51
N TYR A 92 -4.95 -9.10 5.13
CA TYR A 92 -5.57 -9.41 3.84
C TYR A 92 -4.65 -9.07 2.66
N LEU A 93 -4.03 -7.88 2.66
CA LEU A 93 -3.10 -7.46 1.62
C LEU A 93 -1.88 -8.36 1.54
N GLU A 94 -1.30 -8.76 2.67
CA GLU A 94 -0.18 -9.71 2.71
C GLU A 94 -0.57 -11.08 2.10
N VAL A 95 -1.76 -11.59 2.42
CA VAL A 95 -2.23 -12.89 1.90
C VAL A 95 -2.52 -12.85 0.40
N VAL A 96 -3.01 -11.72 -0.12
CA VAL A 96 -3.38 -11.54 -1.52
C VAL A 96 -2.21 -11.04 -2.40
N GLY A 97 -1.02 -10.89 -1.82
CA GLY A 97 0.18 -10.45 -2.55
C GLY A 97 0.16 -8.97 -2.93
N GLY A 98 -0.41 -8.13 -2.05
CA GLY A 98 -0.46 -6.68 -2.19
C GLY A 98 -1.53 -6.16 -3.14
N ALA A 99 -2.35 -7.04 -3.74
CA ALA A 99 -3.43 -6.60 -4.63
C ALA A 99 -4.71 -6.22 -3.84
N TRP A 100 -5.16 -4.98 -4.02
CA TRP A 100 -6.41 -4.50 -3.45
C TRP A 100 -7.60 -4.85 -4.37
N MET A 101 -8.42 -5.83 -3.97
CA MET A 101 -9.57 -6.29 -4.77
C MET A 101 -10.89 -5.55 -4.46
N PHE A 102 -10.93 -4.77 -3.37
CA PHE A 102 -12.14 -4.05 -2.96
C PHE A 102 -12.29 -2.71 -3.70
N SER A 103 -13.46 -2.08 -3.60
CA SER A 103 -13.69 -0.76 -4.18
C SER A 103 -12.69 0.28 -3.63
N ARG A 104 -12.38 1.29 -4.46
CA ARG A 104 -11.52 2.43 -4.14
C ARG A 104 -11.90 3.12 -2.84
N MET A 105 -13.21 3.29 -2.61
CA MET A 105 -13.73 3.91 -1.39
C MET A 105 -13.25 3.18 -0.12
N TYR A 106 -13.12 1.85 -0.15
CA TYR A 106 -12.61 1.10 1.00
C TYR A 106 -11.10 1.29 1.18
N CYS A 107 -10.32 1.45 0.09
CA CYS A 107 -8.89 1.74 0.17
C CYS A 107 -8.65 3.11 0.82
N ASP A 108 -9.37 4.13 0.36
CA ASP A 108 -9.25 5.49 0.88
C ASP A 108 -9.64 5.56 2.37
N VAL A 109 -10.72 4.86 2.74
CA VAL A 109 -11.14 4.75 4.15
C VAL A 109 -10.07 4.01 4.97
N PHE A 110 -9.54 2.90 4.48
CA PHE A 110 -8.48 2.14 5.17
C PHE A 110 -7.23 3.00 5.42
N VAL A 111 -6.68 3.64 4.39
CA VAL A 111 -5.49 4.49 4.49
C VAL A 111 -5.76 5.69 5.40
N THR A 112 -6.94 6.31 5.28
CA THR A 112 -7.31 7.43 6.16
C THR A 112 -7.39 7.00 7.62
N LEU A 113 -8.00 5.84 7.90
CA LEU A 113 -8.11 5.32 9.26
C LEU A 113 -6.73 5.02 9.85
N ASP A 114 -5.83 4.39 9.09
CA ASP A 114 -4.46 4.11 9.53
C ASP A 114 -3.72 5.39 9.92
N VAL A 115 -3.73 6.40 9.04
CA VAL A 115 -3.09 7.70 9.30
C VAL A 115 -3.75 8.41 10.49
N MET A 116 -5.08 8.37 10.59
CA MET A 116 -5.81 9.00 11.70
C MET A 116 -5.43 8.36 13.04
N MET A 117 -5.42 7.03 13.14
CA MET A 117 -5.11 6.35 14.40
C MET A 117 -3.64 6.52 14.80
N CYS A 118 -2.70 6.42 13.85
CA CYS A 118 -1.28 6.71 14.09
C CYS A 118 -1.07 8.15 14.59
N THR A 119 -1.74 9.12 13.95
CA THR A 119 -1.67 10.54 14.37
C THR A 119 -2.27 10.72 15.76
N ALA A 120 -3.41 10.08 16.06
CA ALA A 120 -4.02 10.11 17.38
C ALA A 120 -3.08 9.52 18.46
N SER A 121 -2.37 8.42 18.18
CA SER A 121 -1.42 7.83 19.13
C SER A 121 -0.25 8.78 19.45
N ILE A 122 0.35 9.41 18.43
CA ILE A 122 1.41 10.40 18.63
C ILE A 122 0.90 11.60 19.46
N LEU A 123 -0.26 12.14 19.10
CA LEU A 123 -0.85 13.28 19.80
C LEU A 123 -1.25 12.93 21.26
N ASN A 124 -1.72 11.71 21.52
CA ASN A 124 -1.97 11.22 22.89
C ASN A 124 -0.65 11.15 23.70
N LEU A 125 0.45 10.67 23.11
CA LEU A 125 1.76 10.68 23.78
C LEU A 125 2.22 12.10 24.10
N CYS A 126 2.09 13.04 23.16
CA CYS A 126 2.37 14.45 23.42
C CYS A 126 1.49 15.02 24.54
N ALA A 127 0.20 14.68 24.56
CA ALA A 127 -0.73 15.08 25.61
C ALA A 127 -0.32 14.54 26.98
N ILE A 128 0.13 13.28 27.07
CA ILE A 128 0.68 12.69 28.29
C ILE A 128 1.92 13.47 28.76
N SER A 129 2.85 13.79 27.84
CA SER A 129 4.04 14.58 28.18
C SER A 129 3.67 15.96 28.73
N ILE A 130 2.71 16.66 28.13
CA ILE A 130 2.23 17.97 28.58
C ILE A 130 1.54 17.88 29.96
N ASP A 131 0.73 16.83 30.19
CA ASP A 131 0.10 16.58 31.48
C ASP A 131 1.15 16.40 32.59
N ARG A 132 2.16 15.54 32.35
CA ARG A 132 3.26 15.31 33.30
C ARG A 132 4.08 16.56 33.55
N TYR A 133 4.42 17.32 32.50
CA TYR A 133 5.11 18.59 32.62
C TYR A 133 4.35 19.57 33.52
N THR A 134 3.03 19.68 33.32
CA THR A 134 2.21 20.61 34.11
C THR A 134 2.10 20.19 35.57
N ALA A 135 2.01 18.88 35.84
CA ALA A 135 1.97 18.35 37.20
C ALA A 135 3.23 18.71 38.00
N VAL A 136 4.39 18.75 37.34
CA VAL A 136 5.68 19.10 37.96
C VAL A 136 5.83 20.61 38.15
N VAL A 137 5.54 21.40 37.11
CA VAL A 137 5.83 22.85 37.13
C VAL A 137 4.77 23.65 37.90
N MET A 138 3.50 23.22 37.88
CA MET A 138 2.39 23.97 38.48
C MET A 138 1.51 23.08 39.38
N PRO A 139 2.02 22.59 40.52
CA PRO A 139 1.32 21.62 41.36
C PRO A 139 0.02 22.16 41.96
N VAL A 140 -0.05 23.44 42.31
CA VAL A 140 -1.24 24.07 42.91
C VAL A 140 -2.39 24.18 41.92
N LEU A 141 -2.10 24.57 40.67
CA LEU A 141 -3.09 24.63 39.59
C LEU A 141 -3.51 23.23 39.13
N TYR A 142 -2.60 22.26 39.19
CA TYR A 142 -2.87 20.88 38.81
C TYR A 142 -3.86 20.18 39.77
N ASN A 143 -3.81 20.50 41.08
CA ASN A 143 -4.62 19.83 42.11
C ASN A 143 -6.10 20.26 42.17
N THR A 144 -6.57 21.17 41.29
CA THR A 144 -8.00 21.50 41.23
C THR A 144 -8.80 20.43 40.48
N THR A 145 -9.44 19.53 41.25
CA THR A 145 -10.14 18.33 40.76
C THR A 145 -11.16 18.59 39.64
N HIS A 146 -11.94 19.68 39.72
CA HIS A 146 -12.99 19.96 38.74
C HIS A 146 -12.43 20.53 37.42
N SER A 147 -11.34 21.29 37.49
CA SER A 147 -10.62 21.79 36.30
C SER A 147 -9.87 20.65 35.59
N SER A 148 -9.34 19.72 36.38
CA SER A 148 -8.56 18.56 35.94
C SER A 148 -9.33 17.64 34.97
N LYS A 149 -10.59 17.28 35.28
CA LYS A 149 -11.43 16.46 34.39
C LYS A 149 -11.77 17.17 33.08
N LYS A 150 -12.21 18.44 33.15
CA LYS A 150 -12.55 19.23 31.95
C LYS A 150 -11.34 19.39 31.03
N ARG A 151 -10.16 19.64 31.60
CA ARG A 151 -8.90 19.73 30.87
C ARG A 151 -8.58 18.43 30.13
N VAL A 152 -8.66 17.28 30.79
CA VAL A 152 -8.37 15.99 30.13
C VAL A 152 -9.37 15.70 29.03
N THR A 153 -10.66 15.91 29.25
CA THR A 153 -11.67 15.75 28.20
C THR A 153 -11.36 16.66 27.01
N LEU A 154 -11.01 17.92 27.25
CA LEU A 154 -10.61 18.86 26.19
C LEU A 154 -9.35 18.39 25.44
N MET A 155 -8.34 17.88 26.16
CA MET A 155 -7.12 17.35 25.55
C MET A 155 -7.41 16.14 24.66
N ILE A 156 -8.21 15.18 25.14
CA ILE A 156 -8.61 14.01 24.36
C ILE A 156 -9.40 14.44 23.13
N THR A 157 -10.42 15.29 23.28
CA THR A 157 -11.20 15.79 22.15
C THR A 157 -10.32 16.52 21.13
N ALA A 158 -9.38 17.35 21.58
CA ALA A 158 -8.45 18.05 20.69
C ALA A 158 -7.55 17.07 19.93
N VAL A 159 -7.03 16.02 20.59
CA VAL A 159 -6.24 14.97 19.95
C VAL A 159 -7.00 14.31 18.81
N TRP A 160 -8.24 13.87 19.05
CA TRP A 160 -9.05 13.19 18.04
C TRP A 160 -9.45 14.11 16.89
N VAL A 161 -9.83 15.36 17.19
CA VAL A 161 -10.18 16.35 16.16
C VAL A 161 -8.97 16.69 15.29
N LEU A 162 -7.79 16.93 15.89
CA LEU A 162 -6.57 17.22 15.14
C LEU A 162 -6.13 16.03 14.28
N ALA A 163 -6.21 14.81 14.82
CA ALA A 163 -5.92 13.60 14.06
C ALA A 163 -6.83 13.48 12.83
N PHE A 164 -8.14 13.71 13.00
CA PHE A 164 -9.09 13.71 11.89
C PHE A 164 -8.79 14.79 10.85
N VAL A 165 -8.50 16.02 11.28
CA VAL A 165 -8.19 17.13 10.36
C VAL A 165 -6.95 16.81 9.50
N VAL A 166 -5.93 16.19 10.10
CA VAL A 166 -4.70 15.80 9.39
C VAL A 166 -4.95 14.66 8.39
N SER A 167 -5.81 13.69 8.73
CA SER A 167 -6.08 12.54 7.84
C SER A 167 -7.14 12.83 6.77
N CYS A 168 -8.03 13.81 7.00
CA CYS A 168 -9.16 14.13 6.13
C CYS A 168 -8.83 14.38 4.64
N PRO A 169 -7.71 15.04 4.26
CA PRO A 169 -7.35 15.23 2.86
C PRO A 169 -7.29 13.93 2.06
N LEU A 170 -6.93 12.80 2.68
CA LEU A 170 -6.83 11.50 2.01
C LEU A 170 -8.19 11.01 1.48
N LEU A 171 -9.30 11.34 2.17
CA LEU A 171 -10.66 11.01 1.73
C LEU A 171 -11.12 11.82 0.50
N PHE A 172 -10.50 12.96 0.23
CA PHE A 172 -10.85 13.84 -0.88
C PHE A 172 -9.97 13.63 -2.13
N GLY A 173 -9.37 12.45 -2.27
CA GLY A 173 -8.66 12.05 -3.48
C GLY A 173 -7.18 12.42 -3.54
N PHE A 174 -6.58 12.80 -2.41
CA PHE A 174 -5.12 12.91 -2.29
C PHE A 174 -4.42 11.55 -2.16
N ASN A 175 -5.18 10.46 -2.01
CA ASN A 175 -4.64 9.11 -2.09
C ASN A 175 -4.36 8.74 -3.55
N THR A 176 -3.08 8.73 -3.95
CA THR A 176 -2.65 8.47 -5.34
C THR A 176 -2.39 6.99 -5.65
N THR A 177 -2.79 6.07 -4.78
CA THR A 177 -2.57 4.62 -4.93
C THR A 177 -3.17 4.04 -6.21
N ASP A 178 -4.23 4.64 -6.79
CA ASP A 178 -4.84 4.19 -8.05
C ASP A 178 -3.94 4.33 -9.27
N LYS A 179 -2.89 5.14 -9.16
CA LYS A 179 -2.01 5.43 -10.27
C LYS A 179 -0.76 4.54 -10.25
N VAL A 180 -0.74 3.47 -9.47
CA VAL A 180 0.37 2.53 -9.39
C VAL A 180 -0.14 1.11 -9.65
N VAL A 181 0.34 0.47 -10.72
CA VAL A 181 0.01 -0.91 -11.10
C VAL A 181 1.15 -1.82 -10.65
N SER A 182 0.80 -2.94 -10.01
CA SER A 182 1.76 -4.00 -9.65
C SER A 182 2.25 -4.76 -10.89
N TYR A 183 3.41 -5.40 -10.81
CA TYR A 183 3.96 -6.21 -11.90
C TYR A 183 2.97 -7.28 -12.40
N GLU A 184 2.28 -7.98 -11.49
CA GLU A 184 1.29 -9.01 -11.85
C GLU A 184 0.09 -8.44 -12.61
N GLN A 185 -0.34 -7.24 -12.23
CA GLN A 185 -1.41 -6.53 -12.95
C GLN A 185 -0.92 -6.07 -14.33
N LEU A 186 0.32 -5.58 -14.43
CA LEU A 186 0.93 -5.23 -15.71
C LEU A 186 1.03 -6.46 -16.63
N LYS A 187 1.43 -7.61 -16.11
CA LYS A 187 1.53 -8.86 -16.87
C LYS A 187 0.18 -9.29 -17.44
N LYS A 188 -0.88 -9.25 -16.62
CA LYS A 188 -2.26 -9.50 -17.09
C LYS A 188 -2.72 -8.51 -18.17
N MET A 189 -2.38 -7.23 -18.02
CA MET A 189 -2.70 -6.22 -19.03
C MET A 189 -1.93 -6.45 -20.34
N LEU A 190 -0.67 -6.85 -20.27
CA LEU A 190 0.15 -7.22 -21.44
C LEU A 190 -0.41 -8.45 -22.16
N GLU A 191 -0.83 -9.49 -21.42
CA GLU A 191 -1.44 -10.70 -21.98
C GLU A 191 -2.76 -10.40 -22.71
N SER A 192 -3.56 -9.47 -22.18
CA SER A 192 -4.83 -9.04 -22.80
C SER A 192 -4.67 -8.24 -24.11
N HIS A 193 -3.45 -7.83 -24.47
CA HIS A 193 -3.12 -6.98 -25.63
C HIS A 193 -3.85 -5.62 -25.67
N ASN A 194 -4.53 -5.22 -24.59
CA ASN A 194 -5.29 -3.98 -24.49
C ASN A 194 -4.57 -3.00 -23.54
N ILE A 195 -3.32 -2.64 -23.88
CA ILE A 195 -2.49 -1.71 -23.11
C ILE A 195 -1.66 -0.80 -24.02
N GLN A 196 -1.63 0.49 -23.69
CA GLN A 196 -0.70 1.46 -24.26
C GLN A 196 0.40 1.74 -23.23
N LEU A 197 1.49 0.96 -23.32
CA LEU A 197 2.62 1.05 -22.41
C LEU A 197 3.67 2.03 -22.96
N PHE A 198 3.84 3.17 -22.29
CA PHE A 198 4.81 4.20 -22.62
C PHE A 198 6.01 4.13 -21.67
N ASP A 199 7.19 3.85 -22.22
CA ASP A 199 8.46 3.88 -21.50
C ASP A 199 9.03 5.30 -21.52
N VAL A 200 9.06 5.95 -20.35
CA VAL A 200 9.47 7.36 -20.21
C VAL A 200 10.95 7.52 -19.83
N ARG A 201 11.73 6.44 -19.96
CA ARG A 201 13.19 6.46 -19.80
C ARG A 201 13.91 7.08 -21.00
N SER A 202 15.21 7.30 -20.87
CA SER A 202 16.02 7.80 -21.99
C SER A 202 16.13 6.73 -23.09
N LEU A 203 16.49 7.16 -24.30
CA LEU A 203 16.59 6.25 -25.44
C LEU A 203 17.66 5.17 -25.22
N GLU A 204 18.75 5.52 -24.54
CA GLU A 204 19.84 4.59 -24.23
C GLU A 204 19.39 3.49 -23.27
N GLU A 205 18.63 3.84 -22.22
CA GLU A 205 18.05 2.89 -21.27
C GLU A 205 17.04 1.95 -21.94
N PHE A 206 16.24 2.48 -22.87
CA PHE A 206 15.27 1.70 -23.63
C PHE A 206 15.94 0.70 -24.58
N GLN A 207 17.06 1.08 -25.20
CA GLN A 207 17.85 0.20 -26.07
C GLN A 207 18.61 -0.88 -25.27
N ALA A 208 19.04 -0.56 -24.04
CA ALA A 208 19.71 -1.51 -23.15
C ALA A 208 18.78 -2.63 -22.65
N GLY A 209 17.48 -2.36 -22.54
CA GLY A 209 16.47 -3.37 -22.19
C GLY A 209 15.09 -2.75 -22.02
N ARG A 210 14.05 -3.41 -22.55
CA ARG A 210 12.67 -2.90 -22.57
C ARG A 210 11.63 -3.97 -22.33
N ILE A 211 10.45 -3.54 -21.88
CA ILE A 211 9.26 -4.38 -21.78
C ILE A 211 8.72 -4.63 -23.20
N PRO A 212 8.37 -5.88 -23.58
CA PRO A 212 7.72 -6.16 -24.85
C PRO A 212 6.47 -5.29 -25.06
N SER A 213 6.23 -4.83 -26.29
CA SER A 213 5.10 -3.95 -26.64
C SER A 213 5.12 -2.53 -26.03
N SER A 214 6.20 -2.14 -25.33
CA SER A 214 6.37 -0.76 -24.86
C SER A 214 6.86 0.18 -25.96
N THR A 215 6.35 1.41 -25.95
CA THR A 215 6.75 2.51 -26.83
C THR A 215 7.55 3.53 -26.05
N ASN A 216 8.77 3.87 -26.51
CA ASN A 216 9.58 4.87 -25.83
C ASN A 216 9.13 6.29 -26.15
N ILE A 217 8.80 7.06 -25.12
CA ILE A 217 8.56 8.50 -25.18
C ILE A 217 9.29 9.12 -23.99
N PRO A 218 10.54 9.57 -24.16
CA PRO A 218 11.32 10.14 -23.07
C PRO A 218 10.57 11.25 -22.34
N LEU A 219 10.71 11.32 -21.01
CA LEU A 219 9.96 12.27 -20.18
C LEU A 219 10.05 13.74 -20.67
N GLY A 220 11.21 14.15 -21.20
CA GLY A 220 11.41 15.51 -21.73
C GLY A 220 10.59 15.83 -22.99
N GLU A 221 10.18 14.81 -23.74
CA GLU A 221 9.41 14.93 -24.98
C GLU A 221 7.91 14.65 -24.78
N LEU A 222 7.55 14.07 -23.63
CA LEU A 222 6.19 13.58 -23.36
C LEU A 222 5.11 14.66 -23.45
N ASP A 223 5.35 15.87 -22.93
CA ASP A 223 4.39 16.98 -22.99
C ASP A 223 4.07 17.37 -24.44
N GLN A 224 5.09 17.42 -25.29
CA GLN A 224 4.94 17.73 -26.72
C GLN A 224 4.28 16.57 -27.47
N ALA A 225 4.68 15.33 -27.14
CA ALA A 225 4.11 14.10 -27.67
C ALA A 225 2.60 13.97 -27.39
N LEU A 226 2.12 14.35 -26.20
CA LEU A 226 0.70 14.28 -25.89
C LEU A 226 -0.11 15.44 -26.50
N LYS A 227 0.53 16.57 -26.84
CA LYS A 227 -0.12 17.73 -27.48
C LYS A 227 -0.20 17.64 -29.00
N MET A 228 0.70 16.91 -29.67
CA MET A 228 0.74 16.86 -31.14
C MET A 228 -0.51 16.20 -31.76
N GLU A 229 -0.72 16.43 -33.05
CA GLU A 229 -1.80 15.83 -33.83
C GLU A 229 -1.65 14.30 -33.93
N SER A 230 -2.77 13.56 -33.94
CA SER A 230 -2.79 12.09 -33.93
C SER A 230 -2.02 11.46 -35.10
N GLU A 231 -2.10 12.05 -36.31
CA GLU A 231 -1.37 11.58 -37.49
C GLU A 231 0.15 11.71 -37.34
N THR A 232 0.61 12.82 -36.74
CA THR A 232 2.02 13.06 -36.46
C THR A 232 2.53 12.11 -35.38
N PHE A 233 1.74 11.90 -34.33
CA PHE A 233 2.06 10.95 -33.26
C PHE A 233 2.22 9.53 -33.80
N LYS A 234 1.28 9.08 -34.63
CA LYS A 234 1.31 7.75 -35.26
C LYS A 234 2.52 7.56 -36.17
N LYS A 235 2.93 8.59 -36.91
CA LYS A 235 4.13 8.54 -37.75
C LYS A 235 5.42 8.42 -36.94
N LEU A 236 5.52 9.15 -35.82
CA LEU A 236 6.73 9.18 -34.98
C LEU A 236 6.87 7.94 -34.10
N PHE A 237 5.80 7.59 -33.38
CA PHE A 237 5.85 6.55 -32.35
C PHE A 237 5.31 5.20 -32.83
N LYS A 238 4.76 5.13 -34.05
CA LYS A 238 4.20 3.91 -34.67
C LYS A 238 3.06 3.27 -33.87
N VAL A 239 2.41 4.05 -33.01
CA VAL A 239 1.26 3.66 -32.20
C VAL A 239 0.17 4.72 -32.29
N GLU A 240 -1.09 4.32 -32.11
CA GLU A 240 -2.20 5.26 -32.05
C GLU A 240 -2.03 6.20 -30.86
N LYS A 241 -2.40 7.47 -31.07
CA LYS A 241 -2.36 8.46 -29.99
C LYS A 241 -3.40 8.10 -28.93
N PRO A 242 -3.03 8.06 -27.64
CA PRO A 242 -4.00 7.82 -26.58
C PRO A 242 -5.00 8.96 -26.49
N GLU A 243 -6.28 8.61 -26.36
CA GLU A 243 -7.36 9.54 -26.08
C GLU A 243 -7.40 9.89 -24.59
N LYS A 244 -8.00 11.04 -24.24
CA LYS A 244 -8.03 11.54 -22.86
C LYS A 244 -8.84 10.66 -21.89
N GLN A 245 -9.72 9.81 -22.45
CA GLN A 245 -10.63 8.93 -21.72
C GLN A 245 -10.18 7.47 -21.70
N ASP A 246 -9.12 7.14 -22.43
CA ASP A 246 -8.56 5.79 -22.50
C ASP A 246 -8.10 5.33 -21.12
N SER A 247 -8.52 4.13 -20.70
CA SER A 247 -8.21 3.58 -19.38
C SER A 247 -6.98 2.68 -19.34
N ASN A 248 -6.32 2.51 -20.47
CA ASN A 248 -5.24 1.55 -20.70
C ASN A 248 -3.88 2.23 -20.93
N ILE A 249 -3.74 3.50 -20.53
CA ILE A 249 -2.50 4.27 -20.62
C ILE A 249 -1.62 3.95 -19.42
N VAL A 250 -0.42 3.43 -19.67
CA VAL A 250 0.53 3.06 -18.61
C VAL A 250 1.89 3.71 -18.84
N PHE A 251 2.39 4.46 -17.86
CA PHE A 251 3.73 5.06 -17.89
C PHE A 251 4.72 4.21 -17.07
N HIS A 252 5.84 3.87 -17.67
CA HIS A 252 6.86 3.02 -17.04
C HIS A 252 8.23 3.73 -16.96
N CYS A 253 8.91 3.55 -15.83
CA CYS A 253 10.34 3.79 -15.70
C CYS A 253 10.95 2.85 -14.63
N GLN A 254 12.28 2.78 -14.56
CA GLN A 254 12.98 1.85 -13.66
C GLN A 254 12.81 2.20 -12.17
N SER A 255 12.77 3.48 -11.80
CA SER A 255 12.77 3.91 -10.37
C SER A 255 11.44 4.49 -9.89
N GLY A 256 10.40 4.47 -10.73
CA GLY A 256 9.09 5.09 -10.44
C GLY A 256 9.04 6.63 -10.50
N ARG A 257 10.18 7.34 -10.36
CA ARG A 257 10.19 8.82 -10.33
C ARG A 257 9.72 9.45 -11.63
N ARG A 258 10.26 9.00 -12.77
CA ARG A 258 9.92 9.59 -14.09
C ARG A 258 8.50 9.24 -14.51
N SER A 259 8.04 8.04 -14.21
CA SER A 259 6.66 7.63 -14.48
C SER A 259 5.66 8.41 -13.61
N ALA A 260 6.01 8.77 -12.38
CA ALA A 260 5.20 9.67 -11.55
C ALA A 260 5.12 11.10 -12.13
N THR A 261 6.23 11.66 -12.62
CA THR A 261 6.21 12.97 -13.31
C THR A 261 5.43 12.92 -14.62
N ALA A 262 5.57 11.84 -15.40
CA ALA A 262 4.82 11.63 -16.64
C ALA A 262 3.29 11.64 -16.40
N LEU A 263 2.88 11.05 -15.28
CA LEU A 263 1.52 11.04 -14.76
C LEU A 263 0.97 12.45 -14.57
N GLU A 264 1.74 13.32 -13.91
CA GLU A 264 1.37 14.68 -13.61
C GLU A 264 1.23 15.50 -14.90
N THR A 265 2.17 15.32 -15.84
CA THR A 265 2.07 15.89 -17.18
C THR A 265 0.76 15.45 -17.87
N ALA A 266 0.44 14.15 -17.85
CA ALA A 266 -0.79 13.64 -18.46
C ALA A 266 -2.05 14.24 -17.80
N VAL A 267 -2.08 14.37 -16.47
CA VAL A 267 -3.17 15.02 -15.72
C VAL A 267 -3.38 16.46 -16.17
N ASN A 268 -2.29 17.22 -16.25
CA ASN A 268 -2.34 18.63 -16.64
C ASN A 268 -2.88 18.82 -18.07
N LEU A 269 -2.74 17.81 -18.92
CA LEU A 269 -3.28 17.79 -20.28
C LEU A 269 -4.72 17.26 -20.38
N GLY A 270 -5.31 16.86 -19.24
CA GLY A 270 -6.69 16.40 -19.12
C GLY A 270 -6.89 14.91 -19.41
N TYR A 271 -5.82 14.10 -19.36
CA TYR A 271 -5.96 12.65 -19.32
C TYR A 271 -6.51 12.25 -17.95
N THR A 272 -7.52 11.40 -17.92
CA THR A 272 -8.28 11.11 -16.68
C THR A 272 -8.07 9.71 -16.13
N LYS A 273 -7.60 8.78 -16.96
CA LYS A 273 -7.37 7.38 -16.57
C LYS A 273 -5.98 6.97 -17.06
N TYR A 274 -5.06 6.81 -16.12
CA TYR A 274 -3.69 6.47 -16.40
C TYR A 274 -3.12 5.74 -15.19
N VAL A 275 -2.09 4.93 -15.42
CA VAL A 275 -1.40 4.22 -14.34
C VAL A 275 0.10 4.28 -14.55
N SER A 276 0.86 4.21 -13.47
CA SER A 276 2.32 4.13 -13.50
C SER A 276 2.78 2.77 -12.96
N VAL A 277 3.89 2.26 -13.46
CA VAL A 277 4.49 1.03 -12.94
C VAL A 277 5.91 1.32 -12.44
N PRO A 278 6.14 1.30 -11.12
CA PRO A 278 7.47 1.20 -10.55
C PRO A 278 7.88 -0.28 -10.62
N LEU A 279 8.77 -0.62 -11.54
CA LEU A 279 9.46 -1.91 -11.47
C LEU A 279 10.65 -1.75 -10.53
N LEU A 280 10.45 -2.01 -9.24
CA LEU A 280 11.55 -2.25 -8.31
C LEU A 280 12.08 -3.68 -8.52
#